data_AF-A0A2N7RSW2-F1
#
_entry.id   AF-A0A2N7RSW2-F1
#
_cell.length_a   1.000
_cell.length_b   1.000
_cell.length_c   1.000
_cell.angle_alpha   90.00
_cell.angle_beta   90.00
_cell.angle_gamma   90.00
#
_symmetry.space_group_name_H-M   'P 1'
#
loop_
_entity.id
_entity.type
_entity.pdbx_description
1 polymer ?
#
loop_
_entity_poly.entity_id
_entity_poly.type
_entity_poly.pdbx_seq_one_letter_code
_entity_poly.pdbx_strand_id
1 'polypeptide(L)'
;MNPIQTIRVRLRVTQAALAKELGVTQGNISHYEQGQEVPPSVAKLLIKFAASKGEAVTYNDIYGEPIPASRRASDPAQGPGHAGRQPPTTNAIFDTAPAGAAVGIDVGAKP
;
A
#
# COMPACT_ATOMS: atom_id res chain seq x y z
N MET A 1 9.80 3.90 8.51
CA MET A 1 8.48 3.22 8.55
C MET A 1 7.44 4.29 8.32
N ASN A 2 6.62 4.16 7.26
CA ASN A 2 5.57 5.14 6.96
C ASN A 2 4.33 4.87 7.84
N PRO A 3 3.60 5.90 8.31
CA PRO A 3 2.38 5.73 9.13
C PRO A 3 1.37 4.74 8.52
N ILE A 4 1.16 4.76 7.21
CA ILE A 4 0.20 3.88 6.52
C ILE A 4 0.63 2.43 6.58
N GLN A 5 1.93 2.17 6.41
CA GLN A 5 2.49 0.83 6.53
C GLN A 5 2.36 0.30 7.97
N THR A 6 2.62 1.15 8.96
CA THR A 6 2.45 0.80 10.38
C THR A 6 1.00 0.42 10.69
N ILE A 7 0.03 1.23 10.25
CA ILE A 7 -1.40 0.96 10.44
C ILE A 7 -1.79 -0.35 9.75
N ARG A 8 -1.35 -0.59 8.50
CA ARG A 8 -1.64 -1.81 7.76
C ARG A 8 -1.15 -3.07 8.48
N VAL A 9 0.08 -3.03 9.01
CA VAL A 9 0.67 -4.15 9.77
C VAL A 9 -0.11 -4.39 11.06
N ARG A 10 -0.52 -3.33 11.79
CA ARG A 10 -1.36 -3.44 12.98
C ARG A 10 -2.71 -4.10 12.68
N LEU A 11 -3.33 -3.71 11.56
CA LEU A 11 -4.59 -4.30 11.09
C LEU A 11 -4.45 -5.72 10.55
N ARG A 12 -3.21 -6.23 10.41
CA ARG A 12 -2.88 -7.57 9.87
C ARG A 12 -3.51 -7.84 8.50
N VAL A 13 -3.47 -6.84 7.61
CA VAL A 13 -4.00 -6.97 6.25
C VAL A 13 -2.91 -6.79 5.19
N THR A 14 -3.12 -7.38 4.01
CA THR A 14 -2.26 -7.15 2.84
C THR A 14 -2.57 -5.78 2.22
N GLN A 15 -1.67 -5.28 1.36
CA GLN A 15 -1.94 -4.05 0.60
C GLN A 15 -3.21 -4.19 -0.27
N ALA A 16 -3.40 -5.35 -0.91
CA ALA A 16 -4.57 -5.62 -1.74
C ALA A 16 -5.87 -5.67 -0.93
N ALA A 17 -5.85 -6.29 0.26
CA ALA A 17 -7.01 -6.32 1.13
C ALA A 17 -7.37 -4.91 1.62
N LEU A 18 -6.38 -4.11 2.01
CA LEU A 18 -6.60 -2.72 2.42
C LEU A 18 -7.15 -1.87 1.26
N ALA A 19 -6.59 -2.04 0.07
CA ALA A 19 -7.04 -1.34 -1.14
C ALA A 19 -8.52 -1.60 -1.45
N LYS A 20 -8.93 -2.88 -1.38
CA LYS A 20 -10.32 -3.30 -1.58
C LYS A 20 -11.28 -2.60 -0.61
N GLU A 21 -10.93 -2.54 0.67
CA GLU A 21 -11.77 -1.94 1.71
C GLU A 21 -11.86 -0.41 1.60
N LEU A 22 -10.78 0.22 1.11
CA LEU A 22 -10.72 1.66 0.87
C LEU A 22 -11.30 2.08 -0.49
N GLY A 23 -11.66 1.12 -1.36
CA GLY A 23 -12.12 1.41 -2.72
C GLY A 23 -11.05 2.03 -3.62
N VAL A 24 -9.77 1.75 -3.36
CA VAL A 24 -8.63 2.22 -4.16
C VAL A 24 -7.86 1.06 -4.77
N THR A 25 -6.91 1.34 -5.65
CA THR A 25 -6.03 0.30 -6.21
C THR A 25 -4.93 -0.08 -5.22
N GLN A 26 -4.38 -1.30 -5.33
CA GLN A 26 -3.22 -1.71 -4.53
C GLN A 26 -1.98 -0.83 -4.81
N GLY A 27 -1.85 -0.31 -6.03
CA GLY A 27 -0.82 0.67 -6.38
C GLY A 27 -0.94 1.99 -5.58
N ASN A 28 -2.16 2.48 -5.35
CA ASN A 28 -2.36 3.66 -4.49
C ASN A 28 -1.86 3.41 -3.07
N ILE A 29 -2.11 2.23 -2.50
CA ILE A 29 -1.59 1.85 -1.18
C ILE A 29 -0.06 1.86 -1.18
N SER A 30 0.58 1.33 -2.23
CA SER A 30 2.04 1.36 -2.37
C SER A 30 2.58 2.78 -2.41
N HIS A 31 1.95 3.70 -3.17
CA HIS A 31 2.36 5.11 -3.21
C HIS A 31 2.20 5.78 -1.85
N TYR A 32 1.11 5.52 -1.12
CA TYR A 32 0.92 6.05 0.23
C TYR A 32 2.01 5.55 1.19
N GLU A 33 2.34 4.26 1.14
CA GLU A 33 3.43 3.69 1.95
C GLU A 33 4.81 4.23 1.58
N GLN A 34 4.99 4.71 0.34
CA GLN A 34 6.20 5.38 -0.14
C GLN A 34 6.30 6.87 0.24
N GLY A 35 5.26 7.44 0.88
CA GLY A 35 5.27 8.83 1.34
C GLY A 35 4.40 9.78 0.54
N GLN A 36 3.62 9.30 -0.44
CA GLN A 36 2.60 10.12 -1.06
C GLN A 36 1.53 10.50 -0.02
N GLU A 37 1.09 11.75 -0.05
CA GLU A 37 0.03 12.22 0.83
C GLU A 37 -1.28 11.46 0.59
N VAL A 38 -1.90 11.01 1.68
CA VAL A 38 -3.18 10.31 1.63
C VAL A 38 -4.30 11.35 1.58
N PRO A 39 -5.21 11.30 0.60
CA PRO A 39 -6.33 12.22 0.55
C PRO A 39 -7.24 12.10 1.79
N PRO A 40 -7.83 13.19 2.31
CA PRO A 40 -8.70 13.15 3.50
C PRO A 40 -9.87 12.18 3.39
N SER A 41 -10.41 12.00 2.18
CA SER A 41 -11.48 11.03 1.91
C SER A 41 -11.02 9.59 2.16
N VAL A 42 -9.79 9.24 1.76
CA VAL A 42 -9.21 7.90 1.99
C VAL A 42 -8.86 7.73 3.47
N ALA A 43 -8.35 8.78 4.13
CA ALA A 43 -8.08 8.74 5.57
C ALA A 43 -9.34 8.45 6.40
N LYS A 44 -10.49 9.05 6.06
CA LYS A 44 -11.79 8.74 6.68
C LYS A 44 -12.16 7.27 6.58
N LEU A 45 -12.00 6.69 5.38
CA LEU A 45 -12.30 5.29 5.14
C LEU A 45 -11.33 4.38 5.92
N LEU A 46 -10.06 4.75 6.00
CA LEU A 46 -9.05 4.02 6.77
C LEU A 46 -9.39 4.00 8.26
N ILE A 47 -9.78 5.15 8.83
CA ILE A 47 -10.21 5.27 10.23
C ILE A 47 -11.44 4.38 10.48
N LYS A 48 -12.44 4.44 9.59
CA LYS A 48 -13.66 3.64 9.71
C LYS A 48 -13.37 2.14 9.63
N PHE A 49 -12.50 1.73 8.71
CA PHE A 49 -12.08 0.34 8.56
C PHE A 49 -11.24 -0.15 9.75
N ALA A 50 -10.36 0.69 10.28
CA ALA A 50 -9.61 0.35 11.48
C ALA A 50 -10.53 0.15 12.69
N ALA A 51 -11.52 1.02 12.86
CA ALA A 51 -12.51 0.89 13.93
C ALA A 51 -13.33 -0.40 13.82
N SER A 52 -13.68 -0.84 12.60
CA SER A 52 -14.38 -2.14 12.41
C SER A 52 -13.52 -3.36 12.76
N LYS A 53 -12.19 -3.19 12.76
CA LYS A 53 -11.20 -4.19 13.20
C LYS A 53 -10.86 -4.11 14.69
N GLY A 54 -11.42 -3.13 15.42
CA GLY A 54 -11.12 -2.90 16.83
C GLY A 54 -9.85 -2.07 17.09
N GLU A 55 -9.28 -1.44 16.06
CA GLU A 55 -8.11 -0.57 16.19
C GLU A 55 -8.54 0.91 16.17
N ALA A 56 -8.10 1.68 17.17
CA ALA A 56 -8.30 3.12 17.21
C ALA A 56 -7.21 3.81 16.38
N VAL A 57 -7.58 4.27 15.18
CA VAL A 57 -6.75 5.08 14.28
C VAL A 57 -7.38 6.46 14.16
N THR A 58 -6.57 7.50 14.25
CA THR A 58 -7.01 8.90 14.12
C THR A 58 -6.29 9.59 12.96
N TYR A 59 -6.73 10.79 12.59
CA TYR A 59 -6.02 11.60 11.61
C TYR A 59 -4.58 11.92 12.01
N ASN A 60 -4.30 12.02 13.32
CA ASN A 60 -2.95 12.23 13.82
C ASN A 60 -2.04 11.02 13.56
N ASP A 61 -2.59 9.80 13.54
CA ASP A 61 -1.81 8.60 13.19
C ASP A 61 -1.48 8.52 11.69
N ILE A 62 -2.24 9.24 10.85
CA ILE A 62 -2.13 9.25 9.39
C ILE A 62 -1.23 10.40 8.91
N TYR A 63 -1.42 11.59 9.46
CA TYR A 63 -0.77 12.84 9.05
C TYR A 63 0.18 13.43 10.08
N GLY A 64 0.14 12.94 11.32
CA GLY A 64 1.01 13.43 12.37
C GLY A 64 2.46 13.04 12.13
N GLU A 65 3.35 13.64 12.91
CA GLU A 65 4.77 13.29 12.85
C GLU A 65 4.94 11.78 13.08
N PRO A 66 5.73 11.09 12.24
CA PRO A 66 6.00 9.67 12.44
C PRO A 66 6.55 9.50 13.85
N ILE A 67 5.81 8.78 14.70
CA ILE A 67 6.21 8.52 16.08
C ILE A 67 7.65 7.99 16.02
N PRO A 68 8.66 8.75 16.47
CA PRO A 68 10.03 8.32 16.32
C PRO A 68 10.18 7.02 17.10
N ALA A 69 10.59 5.96 16.40
CA ALA A 69 11.01 4.73 17.04
C ALA A 69 12.21 5.08 17.94
N SER A 70 11.96 5.15 19.25
CA SER A 70 12.84 5.69 20.30
C SER A 70 12.76 7.20 20.53
N ARG A 71 11.91 7.62 21.49
CA ARG A 71 12.46 8.36 22.63
C ARG A 71 13.11 7.36 23.60
N ARG A 72 14.23 6.78 23.19
CA ARG A 72 15.25 6.43 24.18
C ARG A 72 16.00 7.74 24.42
N ALA A 73 16.11 8.09 25.69
CA ALA A 73 16.75 9.30 26.17
C ALA A 73 18.06 9.59 25.42
N SER A 74 18.23 10.87 25.07
CA SER A 74 19.52 11.59 24.93
C SER A 74 20.69 10.88 24.23
N ASP A 75 21.06 11.31 23.02
CA ASP A 75 22.35 11.99 22.72
C ASP A 75 22.51 12.27 21.20
N PRO A 76 23.22 13.33 20.75
CA PRO A 76 23.29 13.76 19.35
C PRO A 76 24.63 13.37 18.67
N ALA A 77 24.58 12.77 17.48
CA ALA A 77 25.68 12.85 16.49
C ALA A 77 25.22 12.33 15.12
N GLN A 78 24.91 13.24 14.20
CA GLN A 78 24.84 12.94 12.77
C GLN A 78 26.27 12.85 12.21
N GLY A 79 26.57 11.78 11.46
CA GLY A 79 27.71 11.70 10.56
C GLY A 79 27.22 11.54 9.11
N PRO A 80 27.73 12.30 8.12
CA PRO A 80 27.31 12.17 6.74
C PRO A 80 28.12 11.08 6.03
N GLY A 81 27.44 10.17 5.34
CA GLY A 81 28.06 9.14 4.51
C GLY A 81 27.23 8.87 3.26
N HIS A 82 27.50 9.62 2.19
CA HIS A 82 27.03 9.33 0.84
C HIS A 82 27.89 8.23 0.21
N ALA A 83 27.29 7.09 -0.16
CA ALA A 83 27.80 6.24 -1.25
C ALA A 83 26.72 5.24 -1.72
N GLY A 84 26.28 5.37 -2.97
CA GLY A 84 25.43 4.37 -3.62
C GLY A 84 25.02 4.80 -5.03
N ARG A 85 25.67 4.20 -6.03
CA ARG A 85 25.39 4.34 -7.47
C ARG A 85 23.96 3.87 -7.84
N GLN A 86 23.35 4.58 -8.80
CA GLN A 86 22.11 4.32 -9.57
C GLN A 86 22.21 3.11 -10.56
N PRO A 87 21.22 2.80 -11.45
CA PRO A 87 19.74 2.60 -11.40
C PRO A 87 19.35 1.24 -12.10
N PRO A 88 18.10 0.89 -12.54
CA PRO A 88 17.41 1.54 -13.66
C PRO A 88 15.88 1.72 -13.49
N THR A 89 15.39 2.71 -14.23
CA THR A 89 14.03 2.87 -14.75
C THR A 89 13.59 1.63 -15.55
N THR A 90 12.33 1.20 -15.41
CA THR A 90 11.41 0.88 -16.53
C THR A 90 10.06 0.44 -15.96
N ASN A 91 9.09 1.35 -16.01
CA ASN A 91 7.67 1.01 -16.06
C ASN A 91 7.39 0.36 -17.41
N ALA A 92 7.13 -0.93 -17.41
CA ALA A 92 6.27 -1.64 -18.36
C ALA A 92 6.19 -3.07 -17.84
N ILE A 93 5.00 -3.58 -17.53
CA ILE A 93 4.43 -4.83 -18.08
C ILE A 93 2.95 -4.81 -17.68
N PHE A 94 2.11 -4.74 -18.71
CA PHE A 94 0.69 -4.98 -18.70
C PHE A 94 0.38 -6.36 -18.09
N ASP A 95 -0.66 -6.46 -17.28
CA ASP A 95 -1.45 -7.70 -17.25
C ASP A 95 -2.92 -7.36 -17.49
N THR A 96 -3.34 -7.77 -18.68
CA THR A 96 -4.66 -7.66 -19.25
C THR A 96 -5.63 -8.56 -18.50
N ALA A 97 -6.80 -8.02 -18.17
CA ALA A 97 -7.92 -8.77 -17.58
C ALA A 97 -8.29 -10.02 -18.40
N PRO A 98 -8.66 -11.15 -17.76
CA PRO A 98 -9.12 -12.34 -18.47
C PRO A 98 -10.59 -12.16 -18.93
N ALA A 99 -10.82 -12.20 -20.24
CA ALA A 99 -12.14 -12.48 -20.82
C ALA A 99 -12.35 -14.00 -20.86
N GLY A 100 -13.45 -14.45 -20.27
CA GLY A 100 -13.71 -15.85 -19.95
C GLY A 100 -14.21 -16.75 -21.09
N ALA A 101 -14.37 -18.02 -20.67
CA ALA A 101 -15.25 -19.09 -21.19
C ALA A 101 -15.07 -19.51 -22.67
N ALA A 102 -14.43 -20.64 -22.97
CA ALA A 102 -14.84 -22.05 -22.80
C ALA A 102 -15.91 -22.57 -23.80
N VAL A 103 -15.58 -23.70 -24.44
CA VAL A 103 -16.42 -24.69 -25.17
C VAL A 103 -16.89 -24.28 -26.59
N GLY A 104 -16.75 -25.09 -27.64
CA GLY A 104 -16.31 -26.49 -27.71
C GLY A 104 -16.21 -27.07 -29.13
N ILE A 105 -15.48 -28.20 -29.16
CA ILE A 105 -15.67 -29.48 -29.88
C ILE A 105 -15.70 -29.52 -31.43
N ASP A 106 -14.77 -30.35 -31.89
CA ASP A 106 -14.53 -31.11 -33.13
C ASP A 106 -15.72 -31.70 -33.91
N VAL A 107 -15.48 -31.90 -35.23
CA VAL A 107 -16.13 -32.76 -36.26
C VAL A 107 -16.31 -31.93 -37.54
N GLY A 108 -15.90 -32.28 -38.75
CA GLY A 108 -15.41 -33.52 -39.35
C GLY A 108 -15.46 -33.36 -40.90
N ALA A 109 -14.59 -34.10 -41.59
CA ALA A 109 -14.65 -34.57 -42.99
C ALA A 109 -15.23 -33.69 -44.15
N LYS A 110 -14.34 -33.35 -45.09
CA LYS A 110 -14.32 -33.65 -46.55
C LYS A 110 -15.61 -34.27 -47.19
N PRO A 111 -16.06 -33.89 -48.41
CA PRO A 111 -15.40 -34.20 -49.71
C PRO A 111 -14.64 -33.07 -50.42
#